data_AF-A0A832R912-F1
#
_entry.id   AF-A0A832R912-F1
#
_cell.length_a   1.000
_cell.length_b   1.000
_cell.length_c   1.000
_cell.angle_alpha   90.00
_cell.angle_beta   90.00
_cell.angle_gamma   90.00
#
_symmetry.space_group_name_H-M   'P 1'
#
loop_
_entity.id
_entity.type
_entity.pdbx_description
1 polymer ?
#
loop_
_entity_poly.entity_id
_entity_poly.type
_entity_poly.pdbx_seq_one_letter_code
_entity_poly.pdbx_strand_id
1 'polypeptide(L)'
;SGLAYHVKCMLNLAEKVCEVYPDLNSDLLYAGVILHDIGKVIELKQSPANEYTKEGKLIGHVAISYSEIIKIASELKIEDTEEVLVLSHMILAQHGKLEYGSPIIPMIKEAEILSLIDLIDSRVAIMRKAIKDVEKGEFTDKIFGMDGRNLYNHKIE
;
A
#
# COMPACT_ATOMS: atom_id res chain seq x y z
N SER A 1 12.29 4.23 7.99
CA SER A 1 11.57 3.16 7.27
C SER A 1 10.52 2.57 8.19
N GLY A 2 9.42 2.05 7.65
CA GLY A 2 8.31 1.46 8.41
C GLY A 2 6.95 1.95 7.91
N LEU A 3 5.87 1.36 8.43
CA LEU A 3 4.50 1.60 7.95
C LEU A 3 4.10 3.09 7.97
N ALA A 4 4.36 3.81 9.07
CA ALA A 4 4.03 5.23 9.16
C ALA A 4 4.80 6.10 8.15
N TYR A 5 6.05 5.73 7.83
CA TYR A 5 6.85 6.44 6.83
C TYR A 5 6.31 6.18 5.42
N HIS A 6 5.90 4.94 5.13
CA HIS A 6 5.25 4.54 3.89
C HIS A 6 3.94 5.31 3.66
N VAL A 7 3.04 5.32 4.66
CA VAL A 7 1.78 6.10 4.59
C VAL A 7 2.05 7.59 4.38
N LYS A 8 3.06 8.17 5.05
CA LYS A 8 3.45 9.58 4.84
C LYS A 8 3.89 9.82 3.39
N CYS A 9 4.73 8.96 2.82
CA CYS A 9 5.18 9.09 1.44
C CYS A 9 4.02 8.99 0.45
N MET A 10 3.10 8.05 0.67
CA MET A 10 1.89 7.91 -0.14
C MET A 10 0.97 9.13 -0.04
N LEU A 11 0.77 9.71 1.15
CA LEU A 11 -0.03 10.93 1.32
C LEU A 11 0.58 12.12 0.55
N ASN A 12 1.90 12.28 0.59
CA ASN A 12 2.59 13.31 -0.20
C ASN A 12 2.39 13.09 -1.71
N LEU A 13 2.41 11.83 -2.16
CA LEU A 13 2.13 11.51 -3.57
C LEU A 13 0.67 11.79 -3.92
N ALA A 14 -0.27 11.37 -3.07
CA ALA A 14 -1.71 11.59 -3.24
C ALA A 14 -2.04 13.08 -3.35
N GLU A 15 -1.45 13.92 -2.49
CA GLU A 15 -1.60 15.38 -2.55
C GLU A 15 -1.22 15.92 -3.93
N LYS A 16 -0.06 15.50 -4.47
CA LYS A 16 0.39 15.94 -5.80
C LYS A 16 -0.44 15.36 -6.94
N VAL A 17 -0.96 14.15 -6.80
CA VAL A 17 -1.88 13.58 -7.79
C VAL A 17 -3.20 14.35 -7.82
N CYS A 18 -3.76 14.73 -6.66
CA CYS A 18 -4.97 15.55 -6.56
C CYS A 18 -4.79 16.97 -7.12
N GLU A 19 -3.59 17.56 -7.01
CA GLU A 19 -3.28 18.85 -7.67
C GLU A 19 -3.38 18.75 -9.21
N VAL A 20 -3.02 17.59 -9.78
CA VAL A 20 -3.06 17.34 -11.24
C VAL A 20 -4.46 16.90 -11.71
N TYR A 21 -5.15 16.08 -10.91
CA TYR A 21 -6.48 15.54 -11.20
C TYR A 21 -7.50 16.02 -10.16
N PRO A 22 -7.99 17.27 -10.28
CA PRO A 22 -8.85 17.88 -9.27
C PRO A 22 -10.26 17.28 -9.19
N ASP A 23 -10.62 16.38 -10.11
CA ASP A 23 -11.87 15.63 -10.11
C ASP A 23 -11.80 14.33 -9.28
N LEU A 24 -10.67 14.03 -8.65
CA LEU A 24 -10.54 12.99 -7.62
C LEU A 24 -11.14 13.47 -6.30
N ASN A 25 -11.79 12.57 -5.58
CA ASN A 25 -12.18 12.82 -4.20
C ASN A 25 -10.96 12.68 -3.29
N SER A 26 -10.38 13.82 -2.88
CA SER A 26 -9.18 13.86 -2.03
C SER A 26 -9.40 13.20 -0.67
N ASP A 27 -10.56 13.41 -0.06
CA ASP A 27 -10.87 12.87 1.27
C ASP A 27 -10.93 11.35 1.23
N LEU A 28 -11.56 10.80 0.20
CA LEU A 28 -11.64 9.36 -0.03
C LEU A 28 -10.25 8.77 -0.34
N LEU A 29 -9.47 9.43 -1.20
CA LEU A 29 -8.11 8.97 -1.52
C LEU A 29 -7.21 8.96 -0.27
N TYR A 30 -7.25 10.02 0.53
CA TYR A 30 -6.46 10.10 1.76
C TYR A 30 -6.91 9.08 2.80
N ALA A 31 -8.22 8.87 2.97
CA ALA A 31 -8.75 7.82 3.83
C ALA A 31 -8.25 6.44 3.38
N GLY A 32 -8.32 6.14 2.07
CA GLY A 32 -7.76 4.93 1.48
C GLY A 32 -6.28 4.77 1.80
N VAL A 33 -5.45 5.79 1.54
CA VAL A 33 -4.00 5.75 1.83
C VAL A 33 -3.70 5.47 3.30
N ILE A 34 -4.43 6.10 4.23
CA ILE A 34 -4.20 5.94 5.66
C ILE A 34 -4.55 4.52 6.13
N LEU A 35 -5.60 3.93 5.57
CA LEU A 35 -6.21 2.71 6.08
C LEU A 35 -5.83 1.43 5.33
N HIS A 36 -5.34 1.52 4.08
CA HIS A 36 -5.07 0.35 3.21
C HIS A 36 -4.27 -0.76 3.91
N ASP A 37 -3.24 -0.38 4.67
CA ASP A 37 -2.34 -1.31 5.33
C ASP A 37 -2.53 -1.41 6.85
N ILE A 38 -3.63 -0.90 7.40
CA ILE A 38 -3.82 -0.89 8.87
C ILE A 38 -3.75 -2.30 9.47
N GLY A 39 -4.19 -3.32 8.74
CA GLY A 39 -4.11 -4.73 9.14
C GLY A 39 -2.69 -5.23 9.36
N LYS A 40 -1.64 -4.55 8.85
CA LYS A 40 -0.24 -4.92 9.12
C LYS A 40 0.12 -4.85 10.60
N VAL A 41 -0.60 -4.06 11.40
CA VAL A 41 -0.40 -3.98 12.86
C VAL A 41 -0.84 -5.25 13.60
N ILE A 42 -1.71 -6.05 13.00
CA ILE A 42 -2.19 -7.35 13.49
C ILE A 42 -1.47 -8.50 12.76
N GLU A 43 -1.17 -8.32 11.47
CA GLU A 43 -0.47 -9.30 10.65
C GLU A 43 0.95 -9.60 11.17
N LEU A 44 1.66 -8.58 11.65
CA LEU A 44 3.07 -8.67 12.04
C LEU A 44 3.24 -8.54 13.55
N LYS A 45 4.06 -9.43 14.14
CA LYS A 45 4.51 -9.28 15.53
C LYS A 45 5.45 -8.08 15.65
N GLN A 46 5.26 -7.30 16.71
CA GLN A 46 6.14 -6.18 17.02
C GLN A 46 7.56 -6.63 17.46
N SER A 47 7.71 -7.82 18.07
CA SER A 47 9.01 -8.39 18.44
C SER A 47 8.91 -9.90 18.76
N PRO A 48 9.89 -10.76 18.37
CA PRO A 48 11.02 -10.46 17.48
C PRO A 48 10.56 -10.06 16.08
N ALA A 49 11.36 -9.23 15.41
CA ALA A 49 10.92 -8.39 14.29
C ALA A 49 10.32 -9.18 13.12
N ASN A 50 9.16 -8.71 12.66
CA ASN A 50 8.52 -9.08 11.39
C ASN A 50 8.14 -10.56 11.23
N GLU A 51 7.99 -11.31 12.32
CA GLU A 51 7.29 -12.60 12.24
C GLU A 51 5.79 -12.37 12.04
N TYR A 52 5.21 -13.04 11.04
CA TYR A 52 3.77 -13.07 10.88
C TYR A 52 3.08 -13.75 12.08
N THR A 53 1.98 -13.16 12.54
CA THR A 53 1.05 -13.80 13.48
C THR A 53 0.34 -14.98 12.80
N LYS A 54 -0.27 -15.88 13.59
CA LYS A 54 -1.07 -16.97 13.03
C LYS A 54 -2.18 -16.41 12.13
N GLU A 55 -2.84 -15.37 12.60
CA GLU A 55 -3.88 -14.66 11.87
C GLU A 55 -3.33 -14.02 10.59
N GLY A 56 -2.21 -13.31 10.69
CA GLY A 56 -1.52 -12.72 9.54
C GLY A 56 -1.15 -13.74 8.46
N LYS A 57 -0.67 -14.93 8.85
CA LYS A 57 -0.35 -16.00 7.89
C LYS A 57 -1.57 -16.62 7.20
N LEU A 58 -2.71 -16.69 7.89
CA LEU A 58 -3.91 -17.39 7.40
C LEU A 58 -4.88 -16.47 6.67
N ILE A 59 -4.92 -15.19 7.05
CA ILE A 59 -5.91 -14.21 6.57
C ILE A 59 -5.24 -13.13 5.71
N GLY A 60 -4.09 -12.61 6.14
CA GLY A 60 -3.38 -11.51 5.48
C GLY A 60 -3.96 -10.12 5.79
N HIS A 61 -3.11 -9.09 5.73
CA HIS A 61 -3.46 -7.72 6.15
C HIS A 61 -4.63 -7.11 5.38
N VAL A 62 -4.85 -7.43 4.09
CA VAL A 62 -5.95 -6.85 3.31
C VAL A 62 -7.31 -7.23 3.92
N ALA A 63 -7.52 -8.53 4.16
CA ALA A 63 -8.75 -9.03 4.76
C ALA A 63 -8.90 -8.60 6.22
N ILE A 64 -7.79 -8.52 6.97
CA ILE A 64 -7.79 -7.96 8.33
C ILE A 64 -8.20 -6.48 8.32
N SER A 65 -7.65 -5.67 7.40
CA SER A 65 -7.96 -4.24 7.29
C SER A 65 -9.44 -4.03 6.98
N TYR A 66 -9.99 -4.78 6.03
CA TYR A 66 -11.42 -4.77 5.73
C TYR A 66 -12.27 -5.14 6.95
N SER A 67 -11.90 -6.22 7.65
CA SER A 67 -12.63 -6.67 8.85
C SER A 67 -12.66 -5.61 9.95
N GLU A 68 -11.52 -4.95 10.21
CA GLU A 68 -11.46 -3.89 11.22
C GLU A 68 -12.29 -2.66 10.83
N ILE A 69 -12.30 -2.28 9.54
CA ILE A 69 -13.14 -1.17 9.06
C ILE A 69 -14.62 -1.47 9.27
N ILE A 70 -15.08 -2.65 8.86
CA ILE A 70 -16.49 -3.04 9.01
C ILE A 70 -16.90 -3.12 10.48
N LYS A 71 -16.02 -3.65 11.34
CA LYS A 71 -16.26 -3.68 12.79
C LYS A 71 -16.49 -2.27 13.35
N ILE A 72 -15.59 -1.33 13.06
CA ILE A 72 -15.72 0.06 13.55
C ILE A 72 -16.94 0.75 12.93
N ALA A 73 -17.21 0.53 11.64
CA ALA A 73 -18.41 1.06 10.99
C ALA A 73 -19.70 0.60 11.68
N SER A 74 -19.77 -0.68 12.09
CA SER A 74 -20.91 -1.22 12.83
C SER A 74 -21.03 -0.68 14.25
N GLU A 75 -19.91 -0.51 14.96
CA GLU A 75 -19.90 0.16 16.28
C GLU A 75 -20.43 1.60 16.18
N LEU A 76 -20.16 2.28 15.06
CA LEU A 76 -20.64 3.63 14.76
C LEU A 76 -22.04 3.68 14.13
N LYS A 77 -22.63 2.53 13.77
CA LYS A 77 -23.93 2.41 13.08
C LYS A 77 -23.97 3.08 11.71
N ILE A 78 -22.89 2.96 10.95
CA ILE A 78 -22.72 3.53 9.59
C ILE A 78 -22.31 2.46 8.56
N GLU A 79 -22.39 1.18 8.91
CA GLU A 79 -21.96 0.07 8.05
C GLU A 79 -22.70 0.00 6.71
N ASP A 80 -23.94 0.52 6.65
CA ASP A 80 -24.78 0.52 5.46
C ASP A 80 -24.59 1.76 4.57
N THR A 81 -23.65 2.67 4.90
CA THR A 81 -23.44 3.87 4.08
C THR A 81 -22.57 3.59 2.85
N GLU A 82 -22.74 4.43 1.83
CA GLU A 82 -21.96 4.33 0.59
C GLU A 82 -20.47 4.58 0.85
N GLU A 83 -20.12 5.48 1.77
CA GLU A 83 -18.73 5.78 2.12
C GLU A 83 -18.00 4.54 2.66
N VAL A 84 -18.66 3.74 3.52
CA VAL A 84 -18.07 2.50 4.05
C VAL A 84 -17.91 1.46 2.95
N LEU A 85 -18.91 1.32 2.06
CA LEU A 85 -18.84 0.40 0.93
C LEU A 85 -17.69 0.77 -0.03
N VAL A 86 -17.60 2.04 -0.40
CA VAL A 86 -16.60 2.55 -1.35
C VAL A 86 -15.20 2.49 -0.76
N LEU A 87 -15.03 2.88 0.51
CA LEU A 87 -13.75 2.73 1.20
C LEU A 87 -13.35 1.26 1.28
N SER A 88 -14.27 0.36 1.63
CA SER A 88 -14.01 -1.08 1.65
C SER A 88 -13.54 -1.61 0.31
N HIS A 89 -14.14 -1.15 -0.79
CA HIS A 89 -13.69 -1.47 -2.15
C HIS A 89 -12.24 -1.04 -2.37
N MET A 90 -11.85 0.17 -1.95
CA MET A 90 -10.47 0.64 -2.09
C MET A 90 -9.46 -0.26 -1.38
N ILE A 91 -9.76 -0.68 -0.14
CA ILE A 91 -8.89 -1.55 0.65
C ILE A 91 -8.75 -2.93 0.01
N LEU A 92 -9.87 -3.51 -0.42
CA LEU A 92 -9.87 -4.82 -1.11
C LEU A 92 -9.20 -4.75 -2.51
N ALA A 93 -9.20 -3.59 -3.14
CA ALA A 93 -8.59 -3.37 -4.45
C ALA A 93 -7.14 -2.84 -4.41
N GLN A 94 -6.55 -2.65 -3.21
CA GLN A 94 -5.34 -1.84 -3.06
C GLN A 94 -4.11 -2.33 -3.83
N HIS A 95 -3.96 -3.64 -4.06
CA HIS A 95 -2.84 -4.16 -4.86
C HIS A 95 -3.10 -4.09 -6.37
N GLY A 96 -4.27 -3.61 -6.80
CA GLY A 96 -4.59 -3.28 -8.20
C GLY A 96 -4.89 -4.48 -9.09
N LYS A 97 -4.24 -5.61 -8.84
CA LYS A 97 -4.35 -6.81 -9.66
C LYS A 97 -4.49 -8.06 -8.81
N LEU A 98 -5.26 -9.02 -9.33
CA LEU A 98 -5.41 -10.34 -8.72
C LEU A 98 -4.05 -11.06 -8.56
N GLU A 99 -3.14 -10.90 -9.53
CA GLU A 99 -1.79 -11.50 -9.48
C GLU A 99 -0.89 -10.92 -8.37
N TYR A 100 -1.21 -9.73 -7.86
CA TYR A 100 -0.52 -9.10 -6.72
C TYR A 100 -1.21 -9.41 -5.39
N GLY A 101 -2.16 -10.35 -5.38
CA GLY A 101 -2.87 -10.78 -4.18
C GLY A 101 -4.03 -9.87 -3.78
N SER A 102 -4.49 -8.97 -4.67
CA SER A 102 -5.70 -8.21 -4.43
C SER A 102 -6.94 -9.11 -4.58
N PRO A 103 -7.89 -9.13 -3.62
CA PRO A 103 -9.15 -9.84 -3.75
C PRO A 103 -9.99 -9.43 -4.98
N ILE A 104 -9.97 -8.14 -5.32
CA ILE A 104 -10.68 -7.54 -6.44
C ILE A 104 -9.81 -6.49 -7.13
N ILE A 105 -10.22 -6.04 -8.31
CA ILE A 105 -9.54 -4.96 -9.05
C ILE A 105 -10.21 -3.60 -8.79
N PRO A 106 -9.48 -2.48 -8.93
CA PRO A 106 -10.05 -1.15 -8.83
C PRO A 106 -11.20 -0.94 -9.83
N MET A 107 -12.27 -0.26 -9.38
CA MET A 107 -13.46 0.04 -10.18
C MET A 107 -13.85 1.53 -10.09
N ILE A 108 -13.07 2.31 -9.35
CA ILE A 108 -13.22 3.77 -9.18
C ILE A 108 -11.85 4.43 -9.28
N LYS A 109 -11.83 5.72 -9.62
CA LYS A 109 -10.60 6.48 -9.87
C LYS A 109 -9.69 6.46 -8.64
N GLU A 110 -10.25 6.65 -7.45
CA GLU A 110 -9.51 6.74 -6.20
C GLU A 110 -8.85 5.40 -5.85
N ALA A 111 -9.50 4.26 -6.11
CA ALA A 111 -8.93 2.93 -5.90
C ALA A 111 -7.79 2.65 -6.89
N GLU A 112 -7.93 3.06 -8.15
CA GLU A 112 -6.89 2.92 -9.17
C GLU A 112 -5.66 3.74 -8.78
N ILE A 113 -5.88 5.00 -8.38
CA ILE A 113 -4.81 5.90 -7.94
C ILE A 113 -4.15 5.41 -6.65
N LEU A 114 -4.92 4.92 -5.66
CA LEU A 114 -4.37 4.31 -4.44
C LEU A 114 -3.39 3.19 -4.78
N SER A 115 -3.79 2.26 -5.66
CA SER A 115 -2.94 1.15 -6.06
C SER A 115 -1.66 1.58 -6.77
N LEU A 116 -1.76 2.58 -7.66
CA LEU A 116 -0.60 3.13 -8.34
C LEU A 116 0.35 3.85 -7.38
N ILE A 117 -0.18 4.60 -6.41
CA ILE A 117 0.61 5.30 -5.40
C ILE A 117 1.37 4.30 -4.52
N ASP A 118 0.70 3.24 -4.05
CA ASP A 118 1.33 2.17 -3.27
C ASP A 118 2.45 1.48 -4.08
N LEU A 119 2.18 1.16 -5.35
CA LEU A 119 3.17 0.55 -6.23
C LEU A 119 4.39 1.46 -6.47
N ILE A 120 4.18 2.77 -6.60
CA ILE A 120 5.27 3.74 -6.74
C ILE A 120 6.13 3.75 -5.48
N ASP A 121 5.53 3.92 -4.30
CA ASP A 121 6.30 4.02 -3.05
C ASP A 121 7.04 2.72 -2.75
N SER A 122 6.37 1.57 -2.88
CA SER A 122 6.96 0.25 -2.64
C SER A 122 8.14 -0.04 -3.58
N ARG A 123 8.01 0.23 -4.89
CA ARG A 123 9.12 0.05 -5.85
C ARG A 123 10.28 0.98 -5.54
N VAL A 124 10.02 2.25 -5.30
CA VAL A 124 11.08 3.22 -4.99
C VAL A 124 11.79 2.85 -3.68
N ALA A 125 11.06 2.41 -2.65
CA ALA A 125 11.64 1.94 -1.40
C ALA A 125 12.55 0.72 -1.60
N ILE A 126 12.09 -0.29 -2.37
CA ILE A 126 12.89 -1.47 -2.71
C ILE A 126 14.16 -1.06 -3.47
N MET A 127 14.03 -0.23 -4.50
CA MET A 127 15.16 0.21 -5.32
C MET A 127 16.18 1.00 -4.48
N ARG A 128 15.73 1.97 -3.68
CA ARG A 128 16.60 2.76 -2.78
C ARG A 128 17.38 1.85 -1.83
N LYS A 129 16.73 0.84 -1.25
CA LYS A 129 17.40 -0.11 -0.36
C LYS A 129 18.42 -0.98 -1.11
N ALA A 130 18.05 -1.47 -2.29
CA ALA A 130 18.89 -2.37 -3.07
C ALA A 130 20.18 -1.69 -3.58
N ILE A 131 20.11 -0.44 -4.03
CA ILE A 131 21.27 0.27 -4.59
C ILE A 131 22.13 0.96 -3.53
N LYS A 132 21.66 1.07 -2.27
CA LYS A 132 22.30 1.85 -1.21
C LYS A 132 23.77 1.51 -1.01
N ASP A 133 24.09 0.22 -1.06
CA ASP A 133 25.43 -0.32 -0.78
C ASP A 133 26.15 -0.79 -2.06
N VAL A 134 25.65 -0.38 -3.25
CA VAL A 134 26.26 -0.68 -4.55
C VAL A 134 27.03 0.54 -5.04
N GLU A 135 28.24 0.34 -5.56
CA GLU A 135 29.05 1.44 -6.10
C GLU A 135 28.38 2.09 -7.33
N LYS A 136 28.56 3.41 -7.50
CA LYS A 136 28.04 4.11 -8.69
C LYS A 136 28.74 3.55 -9.94
N GLY A 137 27.95 3.09 -10.90
CA GLY A 137 28.41 2.44 -12.13
C GLY A 137 28.28 0.92 -12.12
N GLU A 138 27.86 0.33 -11.00
CA GLU A 138 27.73 -1.12 -10.85
C GLU A 138 26.26 -1.56 -10.77
N PHE A 139 26.05 -2.88 -10.79
CA PHE A 139 24.75 -3.52 -10.68
C PHE A 139 24.56 -4.19 -9.32
N THR A 140 23.32 -4.21 -8.84
CA THR A 140 22.91 -5.09 -7.73
C THR A 140 22.89 -6.56 -8.19
N ASP A 141 22.82 -7.50 -7.25
CA ASP A 141 22.30 -8.85 -7.52
C ASP A 141 20.83 -8.81 -7.98
N LYS A 142 20.31 -9.95 -8.44
CA LYS A 142 18.91 -10.07 -8.85
C LYS A 142 17.98 -9.82 -7.67
N ILE A 143 17.03 -8.89 -7.84
CA ILE A 143 16.04 -8.55 -6.82
C ILE A 143 14.73 -9.27 -7.14
N PHE A 144 14.41 -10.32 -6.37
CA PHE A 144 13.19 -11.13 -6.58
C PHE A 144 11.90 -10.29 -6.50
N GLY A 145 11.81 -9.34 -5.58
CA GLY A 145 10.68 -8.41 -5.47
C GLY A 145 10.56 -7.38 -6.61
N MET A 146 11.43 -7.46 -7.63
CA MET A 146 11.46 -6.59 -8.80
C MET A 146 11.55 -7.40 -10.09
N ASP A 147 10.81 -8.52 -10.16
CA ASP A 147 10.77 -9.42 -11.31
C ASP A 147 12.14 -10.08 -11.63
N GLY A 148 12.99 -10.23 -10.60
CA GLY A 148 14.32 -10.85 -10.73
C GLY A 148 15.34 -9.98 -11.48
N ARG A 149 15.11 -8.67 -11.59
CA ARG A 149 15.99 -7.74 -12.30
C ARG A 149 17.21 -7.35 -11.45
N ASN A 150 18.34 -7.13 -12.11
CA ASN A 150 19.48 -6.39 -11.57
C ASN A 150 19.21 -4.89 -11.72
N LEU A 151 19.55 -4.10 -10.71
CA LEU A 151 19.37 -2.64 -10.74
C LEU A 151 20.74 -1.96 -10.95
N TYR A 152 20.79 -0.97 -11.82
CA TYR A 152 22.00 -0.19 -12.10
C TYR A 152 22.06 1.05 -11.18
N ASN A 153 23.18 1.26 -10.48
CA ASN A 153 23.40 2.49 -9.72
C ASN A 153 24.07 3.55 -10.61
N HIS A 154 23.31 4.53 -11.12
CA HIS A 154 23.84 5.48 -12.11
C HIS A 154 24.80 6.52 -11.51
N LYS A 155 25.64 7.11 -12.39
CA LYS A 155 26.58 8.19 -12.02
C LYS A 155 25.99 9.61 -12.10
N ILE A 156 24.79 9.77 -12.66
CA ILE A 156 24.09 11.06 -12.81
C ILE A 156 23.71 11.62 -11.44
N GLU A 157 23.85 12.94 -11.25
CA GLU A 157 23.44 13.70 -10.06
C GLU A 157 22.16 14.48 -10.30
#